data_AF-A0AAE6TAZ5-F1
#
_entry.id   AF-A0AAE6TAZ5-F1
#
_cell.length_a   1.000
_cell.length_b   1.000
_cell.length_c   1.000
_cell.angle_alpha   90.00
_cell.angle_beta   90.00
_cell.angle_gamma   90.00
#
_symmetry.space_group_name_H-M   'P 1'
#
loop_
_entity.id
_entity.type
_entity.pdbx_description
1 polymer ?
#
loop_
_entity_poly.entity_id
_entity_poly.type
_entity_poly.pdbx_seq_one_letter_code
_entity_poly.pdbx_strand_id
1 'polypeptide(L)'
;MYLIDYKVRVLSPTRTNIPDAAEENGTGSNVRVLIESSDGVASWTTVGVSYSIIEASLEVLADAVTCKLYKTEQARWRAEC
;
A
#
# COMPACT_ATOMS: atom_id res chain seq x y z
N MET A 1 5.85 -13.66 9.39
CA MET A 1 5.68 -12.65 8.32
C MET A 1 7.03 -12.00 8.12
N TYR A 2 7.53 -11.98 6.89
CA TYR A 2 8.75 -11.30 6.49
C TYR A 2 8.51 -10.51 5.20
N LEU A 3 9.29 -9.44 5.01
CA LEU A 3 9.28 -8.59 3.83
C LEU A 3 10.03 -9.31 2.68
N ILE A 4 9.39 -9.42 1.52
CA ILE A 4 9.99 -9.96 0.31
C ILE A 4 10.55 -8.84 -0.55
N ASP A 5 9.73 -7.81 -0.79
CA ASP A 5 10.06 -6.74 -1.72
C ASP A 5 9.44 -5.41 -1.29
N TYR A 6 10.15 -4.33 -1.60
CA TYR A 6 9.75 -2.95 -1.31
C TYR A 6 10.01 -2.08 -2.54
N LYS A 7 8.94 -1.74 -3.25
CA LYS A 7 9.00 -0.96 -4.50
C LYS A 7 8.32 0.39 -4.33
N VAL A 8 9.03 1.45 -4.71
CA VAL A 8 8.52 2.82 -4.64
C VAL A 8 8.46 3.42 -6.04
N ARG A 9 7.35 4.11 -6.34
CA ARG A 9 7.20 4.87 -7.58
C ARG A 9 6.69 6.27 -7.28
N VAL A 10 7.35 7.26 -7.85
CA VAL A 10 6.88 8.64 -7.86
C VAL A 10 5.97 8.83 -9.06
N LEU A 11 4.72 9.25 -8.81
CA LEU A 11 3.70 9.50 -9.81
C LEU A 11 3.62 11.00 -10.06
N SER A 12 3.61 11.41 -11.33
CA SER A 12 3.26 12.79 -11.66
C SER A 12 1.81 13.06 -11.24
N PRO A 13 1.49 14.23 -10.68
CA PRO A 13 0.11 14.56 -10.36
C PRO A 13 -0.72 14.53 -11.65
N THR A 14 -1.61 13.56 -11.77
CA THR A 14 -2.64 13.59 -12.81
C THR A 14 -3.54 14.78 -12.47
N ARG A 15 -3.71 15.73 -13.40
CA ARG A 15 -4.67 16.83 -13.26
C ARG A 15 -6.00 16.27 -12.75
N THR A 16 -6.27 16.45 -11.46
CA THR A 16 -7.62 16.31 -10.93
C THR A 16 -8.46 17.36 -11.64
N ASN A 17 -9.71 17.04 -11.92
CA ASN A 17 -10.62 17.85 -12.73
C ASN A 17 -11.06 19.15 -11.99
N ILE A 18 -10.28 19.59 -11.02
CA ILE A 18 -10.53 20.74 -10.15
C ILE A 18 -9.73 21.92 -10.72
N PRO A 19 -10.39 22.95 -11.26
CA PRO A 19 -9.74 24.03 -11.99
C PRO A 19 -8.82 24.91 -11.12
N ASP A 20 -8.98 24.90 -9.80
CA ASP A 20 -8.29 25.84 -8.90
C ASP A 20 -7.11 25.23 -8.11
N ALA A 21 -6.79 23.95 -8.30
CA ALA A 21 -5.67 23.28 -7.61
C ALA A 21 -4.31 23.48 -8.30
N ALA A 22 -4.15 24.56 -9.08
CA ALA A 22 -3.00 24.75 -9.96
C ALA A 22 -1.73 25.24 -9.24
N GLU A 23 -1.78 25.63 -7.96
CA GLU A 23 -0.66 26.34 -7.31
C GLU A 23 -0.34 25.87 -5.88
N GLU A 24 -0.34 24.56 -5.61
CA GLU A 24 0.42 24.03 -4.48
C GLU A 24 1.81 23.56 -4.96
N ASN A 25 2.66 24.55 -5.24
CA ASN A 25 4.02 24.34 -5.71
C ASN A 25 4.94 23.86 -4.57
N GLY A 26 5.40 22.62 -4.71
CA GLY A 26 6.60 22.10 -4.04
C GLY A 26 7.16 20.90 -4.81
N THR A 27 6.37 19.82 -4.90
CA THR A 27 6.65 18.59 -5.67
C THR A 27 5.39 17.70 -5.57
N GLY A 28 4.21 18.18 -6.01
CA GLY A 28 2.89 17.54 -5.81
C GLY A 28 2.70 16.13 -6.40
N SER A 29 3.79 15.42 -6.69
CA SER A 29 3.81 14.02 -7.06
C SER A 29 3.39 13.11 -5.93
N ASN A 30 2.49 12.20 -6.24
CA ASN A 30 2.07 11.15 -5.33
C ASN A 30 3.13 10.04 -5.29
N VAL A 31 3.51 9.57 -4.12
CA VAL A 31 4.40 8.42 -3.94
C VAL A 31 3.55 7.16 -3.74
N ARG A 32 3.70 6.19 -4.63
CA ARG A 32 3.13 4.85 -4.48
C ARG A 32 4.16 3.90 -3.90
N VAL A 33 3.81 3.26 -2.80
CA VAL A 33 4.61 2.21 -2.16
C VAL A 33 3.90 0.87 -2.36
N LEU A 34 4.67 -0.13 -2.77
CA LEU A 34 4.24 -1.52 -2.91
C LEU A 34 5.11 -2.39 -2.02
N ILE A 35 4.47 -3.12 -1.13
CA ILE A 35 5.11 -4.06 -0.20
C ILE A 35 4.63 -5.46 -0.52
N GLU A 36 5.57 -6.36 -0.80
CA GLU A 36 5.30 -7.79 -0.88
C GLU A 36 5.73 -8.45 0.44
N SER A 37 4.80 -9.18 1.05
CA SER A 37 5.00 -9.88 2.32
C SER A 37 4.65 -11.36 2.19
N SER A 38 5.30 -12.20 2.98
CA SER A 38 4.95 -13.62 3.11
C SER A 38 5.06 -14.12 4.54
N ASP A 39 4.29 -15.16 4.86
CA ASP A 39 4.39 -15.93 6.09
C ASP A 39 5.11 -17.28 5.90
N GLY A 40 5.70 -17.52 4.73
CA GLY A 40 6.33 -18.79 4.36
C GLY A 40 5.38 -19.80 3.71
N VAL A 41 4.06 -19.55 3.73
CA VAL A 41 3.05 -20.41 3.08
C VAL A 41 2.38 -19.67 1.93
N ALA A 42 1.97 -18.42 2.18
CA ALA A 42 1.38 -17.55 1.17
C ALA A 42 2.14 -16.23 1.08
N SER A 43 2.08 -15.60 -0.10
CA SER A 43 2.49 -14.21 -0.29
C SER A 43 1.28 -13.31 -0.55
N TRP A 44 1.43 -12.04 -0.22
CA TRP A 44 0.46 -11.00 -0.53
C TRP A 44 1.17 -9.68 -0.76
N THR A 45 0.48 -8.82 -1.52
CA THR A 45 0.98 -7.51 -1.86
C THR A 45 0.02 -6.47 -1.34
N THR A 46 0.57 -5.45 -0.69
CA THR A 46 -0.15 -4.28 -0.23
C THR A 46 0.37 -3.06 -0.98
N VAL A 47 -0.51 -2.16 -1.37
CA VAL A 47 -0.18 -0.92 -2.07
C VAL A 47 -0.83 0.24 -1.36
N GLY A 48 -0.08 1.33 -1.21
CA GLY A 48 -0.56 2.59 -0.66
C GLY A 48 0.04 3.77 -1.40
N VAL A 49 -0.64 4.91 -1.32
CA VAL A 49 -0.28 6.12 -2.04
C VAL A 49 -0.44 7.31 -1.10
N SER A 50 0.65 8.05 -0.89
CA SER A 50 0.62 9.33 -0.17
C SER A 50 1.60 10.30 -0.84
N TYR A 51 1.48 11.60 -0.54
CA TYR A 51 2.48 12.60 -0.89
C TYR A 51 3.84 12.36 -0.19
N SER A 52 3.86 11.62 0.92
CA SER A 52 5.06 11.28 1.67
C SER A 52 5.37 9.79 1.60
N ILE A 53 6.63 9.45 1.30
CA ILE A 53 7.11 8.07 1.33
C ILE A 53 6.98 7.44 2.72
N ILE A 54 7.18 8.22 3.78
CA ILE A 54 7.13 7.73 5.17
C ILE A 54 5.70 7.39 5.55
N GLU A 55 4.75 8.27 5.21
CA GLU A 55 3.33 8.06 5.50
C GLU A 55 2.78 6.88 4.70
N ALA A 56 3.05 6.82 3.39
CA ALA A 56 2.68 5.69 2.54
C ALA A 56 3.24 4.37 3.09
N SER A 57 4.49 4.37 3.57
CA SER A 57 5.11 3.16 4.13
C SER A 57 4.43 2.70 5.41
N LEU A 58 4.10 3.63 6.31
CA LEU A 58 3.44 3.32 7.57
C LEU A 58 2.05 2.70 7.33
N GLU A 59 1.27 3.31 6.45
CA GLU A 59 -0.07 2.84 6.09
C GLU A 59 -0.01 1.45 5.45
N VAL A 60 0.86 1.25 4.46
CA VAL A 60 1.01 -0.04 3.76
C VAL A 60 1.49 -1.15 4.69
N LEU A 61 2.36 -0.85 5.65
CA LEU A 61 2.81 -1.83 6.64
C LEU A 61 1.67 -2.28 7.56
N ALA A 62 0.87 -1.32 8.06
CA ALA A 62 -0.30 -1.63 8.88
C ALA A 62 -1.33 -2.48 8.10
N ASP A 63 -1.58 -2.11 6.85
CA ASP A 63 -2.49 -2.84 5.95
C ASP A 63 -1.96 -4.24 5.62
N ALA A 64 -0.64 -4.42 5.45
CA ALA A 64 -0.05 -5.73 5.21
C ALA A 64 -0.28 -6.70 6.38
N VAL A 65 -0.20 -6.23 7.63
CA VAL A 65 -0.51 -7.04 8.81
C VAL A 65 -2.01 -7.35 8.87
N THR A 66 -2.85 -6.35 8.62
CA THR A 66 -4.32 -6.52 8.61
C THR A 66 -4.75 -7.53 7.54
N CYS A 67 -4.17 -7.45 6.34
CA CYS A 67 -4.40 -8.40 5.26
C CYS A 67 -4.03 -9.83 5.68
N LYS A 68 -2.90 -10.02 6.38
CA LYS A 68 -2.49 -11.33 6.91
C LYS A 68 -3.54 -11.89 7.86
N LEU A 69 -4.00 -11.08 8.82
CA LEU A 69 -4.98 -11.51 9.81
C LEU A 69 -6.31 -11.90 9.14
N TYR A 70 -6.78 -11.07 8.21
CA TYR A 70 -8.00 -11.34 7.45
C TYR A 70 -7.90 -12.63 6.63
N LYS A 71 -6.76 -12.86 5.96
CA LYS A 71 -6.51 -14.10 5.22
C LYS A 71 -6.47 -15.33 6.13
N THR A 72 -5.92 -15.17 7.34
CA THR A 72 -5.88 -16.26 8.34
C THR A 72 -7.30 -16.65 8.74
N GLU A 73 -8.15 -15.69 9.08
CA GLU A 73 -9.55 -15.94 9.43
C GLU A 73 -10.35 -16.52 8.26
N GLN A 74 -10.16 -16.00 7.04
CA GLN A 74 -10.81 -16.53 5.85
C GLN A 74 -10.42 -17.98 5.57
N ALA A 75 -9.15 -18.36 5.78
CA ALA A 75 -8.70 -19.74 5.63
C ALA A 75 -9.36 -20.67 6.67
N ARG A 76 -9.53 -20.20 7.92
CA ARG A 76 -10.23 -20.94 8.97
C ARG A 76 -11.69 -21.20 8.59
N TRP A 77 -12.44 -20.16 8.21
CA TRP A 77 -13.84 -20.32 7.80
C TRP A 77 -14.00 -21.25 6.60
N ARG A 78 -13.10 -21.18 5.63
CA ARG A 78 -13.12 -22.09 4.46
C ARG A 78 -12.83 -23.55 4.81
N ALA A 79 -12.16 -23.83 5.92
CA ALA A 79 -11.88 -25.19 6.38
C ALA A 79 -13.02 -25.79 7.22
N GLU A 80 -13.91 -24.94 7.74
CA GLU A 80 -15.06 -25.34 8.56
C GLU A 80 -16.34 -25.62 7.74
N CYS A 81 -16.38 -25.21 6.47
CA CYS A 81 -17.46 -25.50 5.50
C CYS A 81 -17.13 -26.72 4.63
#